data_AF-A0A522AN66-F1
#
_entry.id   AF-A0A522AN66-F1
#
_cell.length_a   1.000
_cell.length_b   1.000
_cell.length_c   1.000
_cell.angle_alpha   90.00
_cell.angle_beta   90.00
_cell.angle_gamma   90.00
#
_symmetry.space_group_name_H-M   'P 1'
#
loop_
_entity.id
_entity.type
_entity.pdbx_description
1 polymer ?
#
loop_
_entity_poly.entity_id
_entity_poly.type
_entity_poly.pdbx_seq_one_letter_code
_entity_poly.pdbx_strand_id
1 'polypeptide(L)'
;MKIKISMKHLMSFSLGLLVSASIASGQTNAGGERAQTPNSPAQLNEGQQAAVAAFKKLGGEIRFDRSKAVETVGLDHTAVTDADLVQLKELATLKTLSMRFTKVTGAGFEHLKGLTNLANLYLPGSTVGDVGLEHLKNVPSLVNLYLQETKITDAGLELLQGLTKLRTLYLAHTKVSDAGLEHLKGLGLSYLSLSDTPVTDAGLEHLKGLTNLKDLDLTKTKVTEDGVGKLQQALPNCKITR
;
A
#
# COMPACT_ATOMS: atom_id res chain seq x y z
N MET A 1 36.53 -12.35 -28.05
CA MET A 1 35.59 -12.73 -29.12
C MET A 1 34.36 -11.84 -28.99
N LYS A 2 34.29 -10.76 -29.76
CA LYS A 2 33.20 -9.77 -29.74
C LYS A 2 32.31 -10.02 -30.94
N ILE A 3 31.02 -10.29 -30.73
CA ILE A 3 30.05 -10.46 -31.82
C ILE A 3 29.13 -9.23 -31.81
N LYS A 4 29.24 -8.44 -32.89
CA LYS A 4 28.32 -7.37 -33.28
C LYS A 4 27.33 -8.01 -34.25
N ILE A 5 26.03 -7.89 -34.02
CA ILE A 5 25.02 -8.17 -35.05
C ILE A 5 24.16 -6.92 -35.21
N SER A 6 24.10 -6.45 -36.45
CA SER A 6 23.34 -5.32 -36.95
C SER A 6 22.09 -5.87 -37.65
N MET A 7 20.93 -5.25 -37.44
CA MET A 7 19.73 -5.49 -38.25
C MET A 7 19.06 -4.16 -38.59
N LYS A 8 19.10 -3.80 -39.88
CA LYS A 8 18.28 -2.78 -40.53
C LYS A 8 17.37 -3.48 -41.54
N HIS A 9 16.09 -3.12 -41.49
CA HIS A 9 15.04 -3.15 -42.54
C HIS A 9 14.53 -4.51 -43.08
N LEU A 10 13.21 -4.76 -43.01
CA LEU A 10 12.16 -4.53 -44.03
C LEU A 10 10.82 -5.11 -43.50
N MET A 11 9.71 -4.32 -43.42
CA MET A 11 8.53 -4.30 -44.34
C MET A 11 7.69 -5.60 -44.30
N SER A 12 6.34 -5.69 -44.33
CA SER A 12 5.17 -4.79 -44.47
C SER A 12 3.92 -5.72 -44.49
N PHE A 13 2.69 -5.13 -44.49
CA PHE A 13 1.33 -5.66 -44.75
C PHE A 13 0.46 -6.07 -43.55
N SER A 14 -0.86 -5.78 -43.45
CA SER A 14 -1.79 -4.70 -43.86
C SER A 14 -3.23 -5.20 -43.58
N LEU A 15 -4.22 -4.30 -43.66
CA LEU A 15 -5.70 -4.47 -43.63
C LEU A 15 -6.35 -4.65 -42.25
N GLY A 16 -7.38 -3.91 -41.84
CA GLY A 16 -8.15 -2.83 -42.47
C GLY A 16 -9.51 -2.71 -41.77
N LEU A 17 -10.04 -1.49 -41.63
CA LEU A 17 -11.46 -1.19 -41.89
C LEU A 17 -11.69 0.33 -41.92
N LEU A 18 -12.27 0.78 -43.04
CA LEU A 18 -12.87 2.10 -43.21
C LEU A 18 -14.19 2.19 -42.44
N VAL A 19 -14.52 3.37 -41.92
CA VAL A 19 -15.85 3.98 -42.06
C VAL A 19 -15.68 5.47 -42.37
N SER A 20 -16.48 5.93 -43.31
CA SER A 20 -16.35 7.15 -44.12
C SER A 20 -17.36 8.26 -43.76
N ALA A 21 -16.98 9.49 -44.14
CA ALA A 21 -17.81 10.67 -44.48
C ALA A 21 -18.50 11.42 -43.31
N SER A 22 -18.68 12.76 -43.28
CA SER A 22 -18.72 13.78 -44.33
C SER A 22 -18.21 15.14 -43.82
N ILE A 23 -17.68 15.95 -44.74
CA ILE A 23 -17.39 17.38 -44.56
C ILE A 23 -18.65 18.15 -44.94
N ALA A 24 -19.11 19.04 -44.07
CA ALA A 24 -20.05 20.11 -44.42
C ALA A 24 -19.55 21.43 -43.82
N SER A 25 -19.40 22.42 -44.71
CA SER A 25 -19.00 23.80 -44.47
C SER A 25 -20.15 24.64 -43.88
N GLY A 26 -19.85 25.55 -42.94
CA GLY A 26 -20.79 26.61 -42.52
C GLY A 26 -20.32 27.35 -41.25
N GLN A 27 -20.24 28.67 -41.33
CA GLN A 27 -19.68 29.60 -40.33
C GLN A 27 -20.58 29.91 -39.12
N THR A 28 -19.93 30.37 -38.03
CA THR A 28 -20.36 31.30 -36.96
C THR A 28 -21.55 30.95 -36.05
N ASN A 29 -21.32 30.79 -34.73
CA ASN A 29 -21.49 31.83 -33.68
C ASN A 29 -21.41 31.20 -32.26
N ALA A 30 -21.15 32.07 -31.28
CA ALA A 30 -20.94 31.95 -29.84
C ALA A 30 -21.66 30.88 -29.00
N GLY A 31 -21.01 30.53 -27.89
CA GLY A 31 -21.66 30.11 -26.64
C GLY A 31 -21.91 28.62 -26.49
N GLY A 32 -21.06 27.92 -25.74
CA GLY A 32 -21.33 26.56 -25.31
C GLY A 32 -20.10 25.91 -24.69
N GLU A 33 -20.00 25.96 -23.37
CA GLU A 33 -19.27 24.97 -22.58
C GLU A 33 -19.63 23.58 -23.12
N ARG A 34 -18.71 22.96 -23.87
CA ARG A 34 -18.80 21.54 -24.16
C ARG A 34 -18.51 20.80 -22.87
N ALA A 35 -19.58 20.47 -22.15
CA ALA A 35 -19.59 19.42 -21.15
C ALA A 35 -18.88 18.19 -21.73
N GLN A 36 -17.72 17.87 -21.16
CA GLN A 36 -17.04 16.61 -21.40
C GLN A 36 -17.97 15.51 -20.89
N THR A 37 -18.35 14.59 -21.78
CA THR A 37 -19.14 13.42 -21.43
C THR A 37 -18.34 12.51 -20.48
N PRO A 38 -18.87 12.12 -19.31
CA PRO A 38 -18.23 11.14 -18.45
C PRO A 38 -18.66 9.76 -18.93
N ASN A 39 -17.86 9.08 -19.75
CA ASN A 39 -17.84 7.60 -19.89
C ASN A 39 -17.01 7.16 -21.12
N SER A 40 -15.69 7.38 -21.07
CA SER A 40 -14.74 6.49 -21.74
C SER A 40 -13.90 5.80 -20.66
N PRO A 41 -13.53 4.50 -20.83
CA PRO A 41 -12.61 3.85 -19.90
C PRO A 41 -11.36 4.72 -19.79
N ALA A 42 -11.01 5.12 -18.56
CA ALA A 42 -10.03 6.15 -18.30
C ALA A 42 -8.67 5.76 -18.93
N GLN A 43 -8.35 6.38 -20.05
CA GLN A 43 -6.99 6.36 -20.57
C GLN A 43 -6.14 7.20 -19.61
N LEU A 44 -4.96 6.68 -19.26
CA LEU A 44 -4.02 7.41 -18.41
C LEU A 44 -3.69 8.76 -19.03
N ASN A 45 -3.68 9.82 -18.22
CA ASN A 45 -3.15 11.11 -18.66
C ASN A 45 -1.61 11.06 -18.78
N GLU A 46 -0.99 12.12 -19.34
CA GLU A 46 0.46 12.15 -19.58
C GLU A 46 1.28 11.98 -18.28
N GLY A 47 0.85 12.60 -17.17
CA GLY A 47 1.51 12.47 -15.86
C GLY A 47 1.47 11.03 -15.34
N GLN A 48 0.31 10.38 -15.45
CA GLN A 48 0.12 8.98 -15.10
C GLN A 48 0.95 8.05 -15.99
N GLN A 49 1.02 8.30 -17.29
CA GLN A 49 1.87 7.54 -18.20
C GLN A 49 3.35 7.68 -17.85
N ALA A 50 3.79 8.89 -17.52
CA ALA A 50 5.16 9.17 -17.09
C ALA A 50 5.50 8.46 -15.77
N ALA A 51 4.61 8.51 -14.78
CA ALA A 51 4.77 7.80 -13.51
C ALA A 51 4.85 6.27 -13.71
N VAL A 52 3.96 5.71 -14.53
CA VAL A 52 3.99 4.29 -14.91
C VAL A 52 5.31 3.91 -15.60
N ALA A 53 5.78 4.73 -16.54
CA ALA A 53 7.05 4.50 -17.22
C ALA A 53 8.24 4.56 -16.25
N ALA A 54 8.24 5.52 -15.32
CA ALA A 54 9.28 5.66 -14.30
C ALA A 54 9.36 4.43 -13.40
N PHE A 55 8.22 3.97 -12.85
CA PHE A 55 8.21 2.76 -12.02
C PHE A 55 8.59 1.51 -12.80
N LYS A 56 8.12 1.33 -14.04
CA LYS A 56 8.54 0.20 -14.88
C LYS A 56 10.05 0.20 -15.17
N LYS A 57 10.65 1.38 -15.36
CA LYS A 57 12.10 1.52 -15.56
C LYS A 57 12.91 1.06 -14.33
N LEU A 58 12.34 1.21 -13.13
CA LEU A 58 12.92 0.70 -11.89
C LEU A 58 12.70 -0.81 -11.68
N GLY A 59 12.02 -1.49 -12.62
CA GLY A 59 11.61 -2.89 -12.49
C GLY A 59 10.28 -3.07 -11.76
N GLY A 60 9.53 -1.99 -11.53
CA GLY A 60 8.23 -2.03 -10.88
C GLY A 60 7.13 -2.63 -11.73
N GLU A 61 6.22 -3.34 -11.06
CA GLU A 61 5.01 -3.91 -11.63
C GLU A 61 3.81 -2.98 -11.46
N ILE A 62 3.01 -2.84 -12.51
CA ILE A 62 1.83 -1.97 -12.52
C ILE A 62 0.62 -2.80 -12.89
N ARG A 63 -0.40 -2.81 -12.04
CA ARG A 63 -1.71 -3.43 -12.35
C ARG A 63 -2.78 -2.36 -12.46
N PHE A 64 -3.65 -2.56 -13.44
CA PHE A 64 -4.77 -1.67 -13.74
C PHE A 64 -6.08 -2.33 -13.33
N ASP A 65 -7.06 -1.53 -12.93
CA ASP A 65 -8.41 -2.01 -12.71
C ASP A 65 -9.18 -2.20 -14.03
N ARG A 66 -10.46 -2.59 -13.93
CA ARG A 66 -11.34 -2.77 -15.10
C ARG A 66 -11.56 -1.49 -15.91
N SER A 67 -11.38 -0.32 -15.31
CA SER A 67 -11.49 0.98 -15.97
C SER A 67 -10.19 1.45 -16.63
N LYS A 68 -9.11 0.66 -16.51
CA LYS A 68 -7.74 0.96 -16.95
C LYS A 68 -7.02 2.03 -16.12
N ALA A 69 -7.53 2.37 -14.93
CA ALA A 69 -6.81 3.21 -13.98
C ALA A 69 -5.74 2.40 -13.23
N VAL A 70 -4.64 3.04 -12.81
CA VAL A 70 -3.61 2.37 -11.99
C VAL A 70 -4.19 2.04 -10.62
N GLU A 71 -4.20 0.77 -10.27
CA GLU A 71 -4.75 0.27 -9.01
C GLU A 71 -3.66 -0.26 -8.07
N THR A 72 -2.60 -0.87 -8.64
CA THR A 72 -1.48 -1.42 -7.87
C THR A 72 -0.14 -1.01 -8.46
N VAL A 73 0.78 -0.62 -7.58
CA VAL A 73 2.20 -0.39 -7.87
C VAL A 73 3.01 -1.31 -6.97
N GLY A 74 3.74 -2.24 -7.57
CA GLY A 74 4.66 -3.15 -6.87
C GLY A 74 6.10 -2.78 -7.20
N LEU A 75 6.90 -2.46 -6.19
CA LEU A 75 8.30 -2.03 -6.30
C LEU A 75 9.23 -2.96 -5.52
N ASP A 76 8.76 -4.18 -5.25
CA ASP A 76 9.46 -5.15 -4.42
C ASP A 76 10.82 -5.51 -5.04
N HIS A 77 11.86 -5.59 -4.21
CA HIS A 77 13.22 -5.92 -4.64
C HIS A 77 13.79 -5.00 -5.73
N THR A 78 13.24 -3.79 -5.90
CA THR A 78 13.77 -2.78 -6.82
C THR A 78 14.77 -1.85 -6.14
N ALA A 79 15.48 -1.05 -6.94
CA ALA A 79 16.38 -0.01 -6.45
C ALA A 79 15.66 1.31 -6.06
N VAL A 80 14.33 1.30 -5.91
CA VAL A 80 13.53 2.49 -5.57
C VAL A 80 14.03 3.14 -4.27
N THR A 81 14.04 4.47 -4.27
CA THR A 81 14.39 5.35 -3.16
C THR A 81 13.24 6.31 -2.84
N ASP A 82 13.36 7.04 -1.73
CA ASP A 82 12.37 8.05 -1.32
C ASP A 82 12.09 9.07 -2.44
N ALA A 83 13.13 9.51 -3.16
CA ALA A 83 13.02 10.48 -4.25
C ALA A 83 12.19 9.97 -5.44
N ASP A 84 12.18 8.66 -5.67
CA ASP A 84 11.41 8.06 -6.76
C ASP A 84 9.90 8.05 -6.46
N LEU A 85 9.52 8.09 -5.17
CA LEU A 85 8.11 8.06 -4.74
C LEU A 85 7.36 9.35 -5.06
N VAL A 86 8.05 10.44 -5.45
CA VAL A 86 7.42 11.68 -5.92
C VAL A 86 6.44 11.46 -7.08
N GLN A 87 6.65 10.39 -7.85
CA GLN A 87 5.78 10.00 -8.97
C GLN A 87 4.39 9.52 -8.52
N LEU A 88 4.22 9.11 -7.26
CA LEU A 88 2.96 8.63 -6.71
C LEU A 88 1.86 9.70 -6.72
N LYS A 89 2.22 10.99 -6.72
CA LYS A 89 1.25 12.10 -6.76
C LYS A 89 0.30 12.06 -7.97
N GLU A 90 0.73 11.42 -9.06
CA GLU A 90 -0.06 11.27 -10.29
C GLU A 90 -1.08 10.12 -10.19
N LEU A 91 -0.97 9.26 -9.18
CA LEU A 91 -1.67 7.98 -9.07
C LEU A 91 -2.73 7.99 -7.95
N ALA A 92 -3.59 9.01 -7.90
CA ALA A 92 -4.60 9.17 -6.86
C ALA A 92 -5.61 8.00 -6.74
N THR A 93 -5.73 7.15 -7.77
CA THR A 93 -6.57 5.94 -7.77
C THR A 93 -5.90 4.72 -7.12
N LEU A 94 -4.63 4.83 -6.74
CA LEU A 94 -3.84 3.72 -6.21
C LEU A 94 -4.49 3.13 -4.95
N LYS A 95 -4.69 1.82 -4.94
CA LYS A 95 -5.24 1.07 -3.80
C LYS A 95 -4.20 0.23 -3.09
N THR A 96 -3.17 -0.20 -3.81
CA THR A 96 -2.12 -1.07 -3.27
C THR A 96 -0.75 -0.55 -3.66
N LEU A 97 0.11 -0.36 -2.66
CA LEU A 97 1.52 -0.05 -2.83
C LEU A 97 2.35 -1.12 -2.11
N SER A 98 3.28 -1.73 -2.84
CA SER A 98 4.23 -2.69 -2.27
C SER A 98 5.66 -2.21 -2.51
N MET A 99 6.45 -2.16 -1.46
CA MET A 99 7.85 -1.70 -1.46
C MET A 99 8.72 -2.63 -0.62
N ARG A 100 8.46 -3.93 -0.69
CA ARG A 100 9.15 -4.97 0.09
C ARG A 100 10.63 -5.04 -0.28
N PHE A 101 11.49 -5.15 0.71
CA PHE A 101 12.94 -5.27 0.52
C PHE A 101 13.53 -4.17 -0.39
N THR A 102 13.09 -2.92 -0.18
CA THR A 102 13.60 -1.74 -0.90
C THR A 102 14.42 -0.84 0.02
N LYS A 103 15.07 0.18 -0.55
CA LYS A 103 15.84 1.20 0.19
C LYS A 103 14.99 2.39 0.64
N VAL A 104 13.66 2.33 0.46
CA VAL A 104 12.74 3.36 0.95
C VAL A 104 12.84 3.45 2.47
N THR A 105 12.87 4.68 2.95
CA THR A 105 12.84 5.04 4.35
C THR A 105 11.50 5.67 4.72
N GLY A 106 11.33 6.03 5.99
CA GLY A 106 10.15 6.77 6.42
C GLY A 106 9.97 8.14 5.75
N ALA A 107 11.05 8.77 5.27
CA ALA A 107 10.98 10.09 4.64
C ALA A 107 10.18 10.06 3.33
N GLY A 108 10.30 8.98 2.55
CA GLY A 108 9.55 8.82 1.30
C GLY A 108 8.03 8.79 1.49
N PHE A 109 7.53 8.58 2.71
CA PHE A 109 6.09 8.50 2.96
C PHE A 109 5.41 9.86 2.88
N GLU A 110 6.16 10.97 2.85
CA GLU A 110 5.60 12.30 2.56
C GLU A 110 4.88 12.33 1.20
N HIS A 111 5.32 11.50 0.26
CA HIS A 111 4.74 11.37 -1.09
C HIS A 111 3.48 10.50 -1.14
N LEU A 112 3.03 9.90 -0.02
CA LEU A 112 1.75 9.21 0.06
C LEU A 112 0.56 10.17 0.23
N LYS A 113 0.82 11.45 0.50
CA LYS A 113 -0.22 12.47 0.63
C LYS A 113 -1.07 12.54 -0.64
N GLY A 114 -2.39 12.47 -0.47
CA GLY A 114 -3.35 12.52 -1.58
C GLY A 114 -3.71 11.15 -2.15
N LEU A 115 -3.06 10.07 -1.72
CA LEU A 115 -3.44 8.70 -2.05
C LEU A 115 -4.64 8.23 -1.19
N THR A 116 -5.76 8.94 -1.29
CA THR A 116 -6.95 8.75 -0.43
C THR A 116 -7.69 7.43 -0.67
N ASN A 117 -7.26 6.65 -1.66
CA ASN A 117 -7.79 5.31 -1.96
C ASN A 117 -6.83 4.20 -1.54
N LEU A 118 -5.65 4.52 -1.01
CA LEU A 118 -4.65 3.54 -0.62
C LEU A 118 -5.17 2.73 0.56
N ALA A 119 -5.40 1.44 0.33
CA ALA A 119 -5.96 0.50 1.29
C ALA A 119 -4.91 -0.50 1.80
N ASN A 120 -3.91 -0.82 0.96
CA ASN A 120 -2.91 -1.84 1.26
C ASN A 120 -1.50 -1.26 1.10
N LEU A 121 -0.69 -1.36 2.16
CA LEU A 121 0.70 -0.92 2.15
C LEU A 121 1.62 -2.04 2.66
N TYR A 122 2.51 -2.51 1.77
CA TYR A 122 3.45 -3.59 2.06
C TYR A 122 4.89 -3.05 2.17
N LEU A 123 5.48 -3.19 3.36
CA LEU A 123 6.81 -2.71 3.71
C LEU A 123 7.78 -3.77 4.28
N PRO A 124 7.51 -5.10 4.29
CA PRO A 124 8.46 -6.06 4.84
C PRO A 124 9.89 -5.91 4.36
N GLY A 125 10.85 -5.97 5.30
CA GLY A 125 12.28 -5.88 5.01
C GLY A 125 12.76 -4.54 4.47
N SER A 126 11.94 -3.48 4.56
CA SER A 126 12.35 -2.10 4.26
C SER A 126 13.06 -1.46 5.47
N THR A 127 13.66 -0.29 5.26
CA THR A 127 14.40 0.42 6.32
C THR A 127 13.53 1.36 7.18
N VAL A 128 12.20 1.24 7.03
CA VAL A 128 11.21 2.10 7.72
C VAL A 128 11.32 1.94 9.24
N GLY A 129 11.29 3.08 9.92
CA GLY A 129 11.21 3.20 11.38
C GLY A 129 10.08 4.15 11.78
N ASP A 130 9.92 4.37 13.08
CA ASP A 130 8.74 5.03 13.66
C ASP A 130 8.41 6.39 13.03
N VAL A 131 9.41 7.25 12.80
CA VAL A 131 9.24 8.59 12.20
C VAL A 131 8.50 8.53 10.86
N GLY A 132 8.69 7.48 10.07
CA GLY A 132 7.98 7.31 8.81
C GLY A 132 6.47 7.19 8.95
N LEU A 133 6.01 6.59 10.06
CA LEU A 133 4.58 6.34 10.29
C LEU A 133 3.79 7.63 10.53
N GLU A 134 4.44 8.75 10.89
CA GLU A 134 3.76 10.03 11.08
C GLU A 134 3.03 10.49 9.80
N HIS A 135 3.56 10.14 8.63
CA HIS A 135 2.96 10.49 7.35
C HIS A 135 1.69 9.68 7.03
N LEU A 136 1.46 8.55 7.71
CA LEU A 136 0.29 7.70 7.47
C LEU A 136 -1.03 8.36 7.87
N LYS A 137 -1.00 9.41 8.71
CA LYS A 137 -2.19 10.24 8.98
C LYS A 137 -2.80 10.86 7.72
N ASN A 138 -2.01 10.99 6.65
CA ASN A 138 -2.47 11.52 5.35
C ASN A 138 -3.12 10.46 4.44
N VAL A 139 -3.14 9.20 4.86
CA VAL A 139 -3.78 8.08 4.15
C VAL A 139 -4.77 7.35 5.07
N PRO A 140 -5.84 8.04 5.53
CA PRO A 140 -6.83 7.47 6.46
C PRO A 140 -7.66 6.32 5.84
N SER A 141 -7.46 6.03 4.55
CA SER A 141 -8.06 4.91 3.83
C SER A 141 -7.40 3.56 4.12
N LEU A 142 -6.24 3.52 4.79
CA LEU A 142 -5.51 2.27 5.02
C LEU A 142 -6.35 1.25 5.78
N VAL A 143 -6.34 0.02 5.26
CA VAL A 143 -7.05 -1.14 5.81
C VAL A 143 -6.06 -2.23 6.22
N ASN A 144 -5.02 -2.45 5.42
CA ASN A 144 -4.02 -3.49 5.64
C ASN A 144 -2.62 -2.88 5.62
N LEU A 145 -1.88 -3.04 6.73
CA LEU A 145 -0.53 -2.53 6.91
C LEU A 145 0.41 -3.66 7.30
N TYR A 146 1.46 -3.85 6.49
CA TYR A 146 2.44 -4.91 6.67
C TYR A 146 3.80 -4.28 7.00
N LEU A 147 4.26 -4.46 8.24
CA LEU A 147 5.47 -3.86 8.80
C LEU A 147 6.45 -4.92 9.32
N GLN A 148 6.31 -6.18 8.91
CA GLN A 148 7.21 -7.23 9.38
C GLN A 148 8.68 -6.93 9.05
N GLU A 149 9.61 -7.33 9.91
CA GLU A 149 11.06 -7.16 9.67
C GLU A 149 11.47 -5.68 9.43
N THR A 150 10.74 -4.73 10.00
CA THR A 150 11.08 -3.29 9.97
C THR A 150 11.65 -2.83 11.31
N LYS A 151 12.04 -1.56 11.41
CA LYS A 151 12.60 -0.97 12.63
C LYS A 151 11.53 -0.36 13.55
N ILE A 152 10.28 -0.77 13.40
CA ILE A 152 9.16 -0.26 14.20
C ILE A 152 9.29 -0.67 15.67
N THR A 153 9.00 0.28 16.55
CA THR A 153 8.96 0.14 18.00
C THR A 153 7.61 0.59 18.56
N ASP A 154 7.48 0.61 19.88
CA ASP A 154 6.28 1.07 20.58
C ASP A 154 5.87 2.49 20.16
N ALA A 155 6.84 3.40 19.98
CA ALA A 155 6.58 4.77 19.54
C ALA A 155 5.95 4.84 18.15
N GLY A 156 6.23 3.87 17.28
CA GLY A 156 5.61 3.78 15.96
C GLY A 156 4.12 3.44 16.03
N LEU A 157 3.69 2.64 17.02
CA LEU A 157 2.28 2.26 17.17
C LEU A 157 1.41 3.43 17.62
N GLU A 158 1.95 4.36 18.41
CA GLU A 158 1.26 5.61 18.77
C GLU A 158 0.83 6.38 17.52
N LEU A 159 1.68 6.41 16.49
CA LEU A 159 1.44 7.14 15.23
C LEU A 159 0.38 6.47 14.33
N LEU A 160 -0.06 5.25 14.65
CA LEU A 160 -1.15 4.58 13.95
C LEU A 160 -2.53 4.96 14.51
N GLN A 161 -2.57 5.68 15.63
CA GLN A 161 -3.82 6.22 16.16
C GLN A 161 -4.52 7.09 15.12
N GLY A 162 -5.83 6.91 14.97
CA GLY A 162 -6.61 7.63 13.96
C GLY A 162 -6.76 6.91 12.61
N LEU A 163 -6.00 5.84 12.35
CA LEU A 163 -6.26 4.94 11.21
C LEU A 163 -7.47 4.03 11.49
N THR A 164 -8.65 4.64 11.64
CA THR A 164 -9.90 3.97 12.08
C THR A 164 -10.41 2.89 11.13
N LYS A 165 -9.92 2.89 9.89
CA LYS A 165 -10.22 1.85 8.88
C LYS A 165 -9.25 0.67 8.91
N LEU A 166 -8.17 0.73 9.69
CA LEU A 166 -7.19 -0.35 9.78
C LEU A 166 -7.86 -1.60 10.37
N ARG A 167 -7.67 -2.74 9.71
CA ARG A 167 -8.22 -4.05 10.07
C ARG A 167 -7.14 -5.11 10.22
N THR A 168 -6.07 -4.99 9.45
CA THR A 168 -4.98 -5.97 9.44
C THR A 168 -3.68 -5.26 9.72
N LEU A 169 -2.98 -5.71 10.76
CA LEU A 169 -1.68 -5.19 11.13
C LEU A 169 -0.70 -6.34 11.34
N TYR A 170 0.38 -6.36 10.57
CA TYR A 170 1.46 -7.32 10.76
C TYR A 170 2.70 -6.62 11.31
N LEU A 171 3.17 -7.09 12.46
CA LEU A 171 4.32 -6.57 13.21
C LEU A 171 5.36 -7.65 13.52
N ALA A 172 5.31 -8.79 12.83
CA ALA A 172 6.24 -9.88 13.11
C ALA A 172 7.70 -9.44 12.94
N HIS A 173 8.60 -9.92 13.80
CA HIS A 173 10.02 -9.55 13.80
C HIS A 173 10.27 -8.03 13.93
N THR A 174 9.44 -7.32 14.70
CA THR A 174 9.68 -5.91 15.08
C THR A 174 10.10 -5.80 16.54
N LYS A 175 10.37 -4.58 17.02
CA LYS A 175 10.75 -4.31 18.42
C LYS A 175 9.58 -3.88 19.30
N VAL A 176 8.35 -4.10 18.84
CA VAL A 176 7.13 -3.82 19.62
C VAL A 176 7.11 -4.69 20.87
N SER A 177 6.89 -4.06 22.02
CA SER A 177 6.80 -4.67 23.34
C SER A 177 5.39 -4.55 23.94
N ASP A 178 5.22 -4.98 25.19
CA ASP A 178 3.97 -4.85 25.92
C ASP A 178 3.47 -3.41 25.97
N ALA A 179 4.38 -2.44 26.11
CA ALA A 179 4.03 -1.03 26.18
C ALA A 179 3.38 -0.52 24.89
N GLY A 180 3.90 -0.91 23.72
CA GLY A 180 3.35 -0.47 22.43
C GLY A 180 1.93 -0.95 22.17
N LEU A 181 1.51 -2.08 22.75
CA LEU A 181 0.16 -2.62 22.57
C LEU A 181 -0.92 -1.71 23.15
N GLU A 182 -0.60 -0.83 24.10
CA GLU A 182 -1.55 0.15 24.64
C GLU A 182 -2.10 1.09 23.56
N HIS A 183 -1.28 1.40 22.55
CA HIS A 183 -1.64 2.31 21.46
C HIS A 183 -2.56 1.69 20.40
N LEU A 184 -2.75 0.36 20.42
CA LEU A 184 -3.68 -0.31 19.52
C LEU A 184 -5.14 -0.18 20.00
N LYS A 185 -5.36 0.27 21.24
CA LYS A 185 -6.69 0.44 21.81
C LYS A 185 -7.55 1.37 20.94
N GLY A 186 -8.79 0.95 20.69
CA GLY A 186 -9.75 1.72 19.89
C GLY A 186 -9.62 1.52 18.37
N LEU A 187 -8.57 0.84 17.88
CA LEU A 187 -8.53 0.38 16.50
C LEU A 187 -9.49 -0.81 16.31
N GLY A 188 -10.14 -0.85 15.14
CA GLY A 188 -11.08 -1.92 14.78
C GLY A 188 -10.39 -3.16 14.20
N LEU A 189 -9.24 -3.58 14.73
CA LEU A 189 -8.45 -4.67 14.16
C LEU A 189 -9.22 -5.99 14.14
N SER A 190 -9.12 -6.72 13.03
CA SER A 190 -9.60 -8.10 12.87
C SER A 190 -8.46 -9.11 12.81
N TYR A 191 -7.26 -8.69 12.40
CA TYR A 191 -6.06 -9.53 12.36
C TYR A 191 -4.88 -8.76 12.93
N LEU A 192 -4.13 -9.40 13.83
CA LEU A 192 -2.89 -8.88 14.40
C LEU A 192 -1.83 -9.99 14.45
N SER A 193 -0.65 -9.75 13.87
CA SER A 193 0.51 -10.64 14.05
C SER A 193 1.59 -9.93 14.85
N LEU A 194 1.96 -10.53 15.98
CA LEU A 194 3.03 -10.14 16.89
C LEU A 194 4.12 -11.21 16.95
N SER A 195 4.18 -12.08 15.94
CA SER A 195 5.10 -13.20 15.91
C SER A 195 6.56 -12.74 16.05
N ASP A 196 7.32 -13.42 16.89
CA ASP A 196 8.73 -13.10 17.17
C ASP A 196 8.93 -11.62 17.58
N THR A 197 8.11 -11.17 18.55
CA THR A 197 8.26 -9.89 19.26
C THR A 197 8.51 -10.13 20.74
N PRO A 198 9.07 -9.16 21.49
CA PRO A 198 9.31 -9.31 22.94
C PRO A 198 8.04 -9.30 23.83
N VAL A 199 6.83 -9.32 23.25
CA VAL A 199 5.55 -9.31 23.96
C VAL A 199 5.43 -10.49 24.93
N THR A 200 4.86 -10.20 26.11
CA THR A 200 4.58 -11.11 27.21
C THR A 200 3.10 -11.10 27.58
N ASP A 201 2.71 -11.87 28.61
CA ASP A 201 1.34 -11.87 29.13
C ASP A 201 0.85 -10.48 29.56
N ALA A 202 1.77 -9.61 30.01
CA ALA A 202 1.41 -8.26 30.44
C ALA A 202 0.86 -7.42 29.27
N GLY A 203 1.40 -7.59 28.05
CA GLY A 203 0.94 -6.90 26.86
C GLY A 203 -0.48 -7.28 26.44
N LEU A 204 -0.90 -8.53 26.71
CA LEU A 204 -2.24 -9.01 26.32
C LEU A 204 -3.37 -8.28 27.06
N GLU A 205 -3.10 -7.69 28.23
CA GLU A 205 -4.06 -6.86 28.95
C GLU A 205 -4.57 -5.70 28.10
N HIS A 206 -3.71 -5.12 27.26
CA HIS A 206 -4.06 -4.02 26.36
C HIS A 206 -4.93 -4.47 25.17
N LEU A 207 -4.91 -5.75 24.81
CA LEU A 207 -5.64 -6.28 23.66
C LEU A 207 -7.09 -6.67 23.97
N LYS A 208 -7.48 -6.77 25.24
CA LYS A 208 -8.84 -7.19 25.67
C LYS A 208 -9.96 -6.33 25.08
N GLY A 209 -9.67 -5.08 24.75
CA GLY A 209 -10.64 -4.15 24.13
C GLY A 209 -10.82 -4.33 22.61
N LEU A 210 -10.01 -5.16 21.95
CA LEU A 210 -10.09 -5.40 20.50
C LEU A 210 -11.16 -6.46 20.19
N THR A 211 -12.42 -6.16 20.50
CA THR A 211 -13.53 -7.11 20.41
C THR A 211 -13.85 -7.60 18.99
N ASN A 212 -13.30 -6.94 17.96
CA ASN A 212 -13.40 -7.37 16.57
C ASN A 212 -12.25 -8.28 16.12
N LEU A 213 -11.26 -8.53 16.98
CA LEU A 213 -10.08 -9.34 16.66
C LEU A 213 -10.51 -10.80 16.47
N LYS A 214 -10.22 -11.33 15.27
CA LYS A 214 -10.58 -12.69 14.86
C LYS A 214 -9.38 -13.61 14.85
N ASP A 215 -8.21 -13.08 14.53
CA ASP A 215 -6.97 -13.84 14.43
C ASP A 215 -5.84 -13.04 15.09
N LEU A 216 -5.15 -13.71 16.02
CA LEU A 216 -3.98 -13.20 16.73
C LEU A 216 -2.85 -14.22 16.64
N ASP A 217 -1.73 -13.82 16.08
CA ASP A 217 -0.52 -14.65 16.00
C ASP A 217 0.52 -14.16 17.01
N LEU A 218 0.82 -15.02 17.99
CA LEU A 218 1.78 -14.85 19.09
C LEU A 218 2.92 -15.86 18.98
N THR A 219 3.11 -16.49 17.80
CA THR A 219 4.15 -17.49 17.59
C THR A 219 5.52 -16.92 17.97
N LYS A 220 6.34 -17.69 18.70
CA LYS A 220 7.68 -17.27 19.16
C LYS A 220 7.70 -16.00 20.04
N THR A 221 6.60 -15.62 20.68
CA THR A 221 6.61 -14.59 21.73
C THR A 221 6.93 -15.19 23.10
N LYS A 222 6.97 -14.35 24.15
CA LYS A 222 7.12 -14.79 25.54
C LYS A 222 5.79 -14.94 26.27
N VAL A 223 4.66 -14.80 25.57
CA VAL A 223 3.33 -15.09 26.09
C VAL A 223 3.28 -16.55 26.55
N THR A 224 2.56 -16.85 27.63
CA THR A 224 2.34 -18.20 28.16
C THR A 224 0.94 -18.70 27.83
N GLU A 225 0.69 -20.00 28.05
CA GLU A 225 -0.67 -20.57 27.92
C GLU A 225 -1.67 -19.91 28.88
N ASP A 226 -1.23 -19.51 30.08
CA ASP A 226 -2.08 -18.81 31.04
C ASP A 226 -2.48 -17.42 30.54
N GLY A 227 -1.55 -16.70 29.90
CA GLY A 227 -1.82 -15.42 29.24
C GLY A 227 -2.83 -15.56 28.11
N VAL A 228 -2.65 -16.56 27.24
CA VAL A 228 -3.60 -16.89 26.18
C VAL A 228 -4.97 -17.23 26.77
N GLY A 229 -5.02 -18.06 27.81
CA GLY A 229 -6.27 -18.45 28.47
C GLY A 229 -7.06 -17.25 29.01
N LYS A 230 -6.37 -16.29 29.65
CA LYS A 230 -6.99 -15.04 30.13
C LYS A 230 -7.49 -14.16 28.99
N LEU A 231 -6.72 -14.04 27.90
CA LEU A 231 -7.15 -13.25 26.74
C LEU A 231 -8.33 -13.91 26.03
N GLN A 232 -8.34 -15.24 25.87
CA GLN A 232 -9.42 -15.98 25.25
C GLN A 232 -10.74 -15.83 26.00
N GLN A 233 -10.71 -15.69 27.34
CA GLN A 233 -11.92 -15.38 28.13
C GLN A 233 -12.50 -14.01 27.76
N ALA A 234 -11.65 -13.02 27.48
CA ALA A 234 -12.09 -11.69 27.04
C ALA A 234 -12.50 -11.65 25.57
N LEU A 235 -11.86 -12.45 24.72
CA LEU A 235 -12.05 -12.51 23.27
C LEU A 235 -12.41 -13.95 22.82
N PRO A 236 -13.59 -14.47 23.19
CA PRO A 236 -13.92 -15.89 23.02
C PRO A 236 -13.92 -16.38 21.57
N ASN A 237 -14.11 -15.48 20.60
CA ASN A 237 -14.16 -15.81 19.17
C ASN A 237 -12.83 -15.54 18.45
N CYS A 238 -11.80 -15.04 19.14
CA CYS A 238 -10.49 -14.80 18.55
C CYS A 238 -9.73 -16.13 18.48
N LYS A 239 -9.25 -16.49 17.29
CA LYS A 239 -8.30 -17.57 17.11
C LYS A 239 -6.91 -17.08 17.49
N ILE A 240 -6.31 -17.67 18.51
CA ILE A 240 -4.96 -17.35 18.98
C ILE A 240 -4.01 -18.48 18.56
N THR A 241 -2.92 -18.12 17.88
CA THR A 241 -1.82 -19.05 17.50
C THR A 241 -0.57 -18.69 18.31
N ARG A 242 0.16 -19.68 18.82
CA ARG A 242 1.32 -19.52 19.70
C ARG A 242 2.40 -20.55 19.39
#